data_AF-A0A392PIG5-F1
#
_entry.id   AF-A0A392PIG5-F1
#
_cell.length_a   1.000
_cell.length_b   1.000
_cell.length_c   1.000
_cell.angle_alpha   90.00
_cell.angle_beta   90.00
_cell.angle_gamma   90.00
#
_symmetry.space_group_name_H-M   'P 1'
#
loop_
_entity.id
_entity.type
_entity.pdbx_description
1 polymer ?
#
loop_
_entity_poly.entity_id
_entity_poly.type
_entity_poly.pdbx_seq_one_letter_code
_entity_poly.pdbx_strand_id
1 'polypeptide(L)'
;SISNLFKSLDASWSTFLTNIATVVILHVLHSIWMTRNGIRFNNTKVTAHAAKMKILTLIKHSAQLAARLSADAEVQVLQKLFLVHRPTPTITVKMVLWKSPIIGLDEGEYERLSN
;
A
#
# COMPACT_ATOMS: atom_id res chain seq x y z
N SER A 1 -6.32 -7.85 27.11
CA SER A 1 -5.90 -6.43 27.00
C SER A 1 -5.95 -5.99 25.55
N ILE A 2 -6.19 -4.70 25.26
CA ILE A 2 -6.14 -4.14 23.89
C ILE A 2 -4.78 -4.44 23.22
N SER A 3 -3.69 -4.44 23.99
CA SER A 3 -2.36 -4.79 23.49
C SER A 3 -2.26 -6.22 22.95
N ASN A 4 -3.09 -7.16 23.42
CA ASN A 4 -3.08 -8.54 22.92
C ASN A 4 -3.67 -8.64 21.51
N LEU A 5 -4.60 -7.75 21.13
CA LEU A 5 -5.19 -7.71 19.79
C LEU A 5 -4.16 -7.29 18.73
N PHE A 6 -3.27 -6.36 19.08
CA PHE A 6 -2.18 -5.96 18.20
C PHE A 6 -1.06 -7.01 18.17
N LYS A 7 -0.79 -7.69 19.30
CA LYS A 7 0.17 -8.80 19.36
C LYS A 7 -0.28 -10.05 18.62
N SER A 8 -1.57 -10.24 18.39
CA SER A 8 -2.09 -11.34 17.57
C SER A 8 -1.98 -11.12 16.07
N LEU A 9 -1.51 -9.94 15.63
CA LEU A 9 -1.16 -9.73 14.23
C LEU A 9 0.08 -10.53 13.89
N ASP A 10 0.04 -11.23 12.77
CA ASP A 10 1.13 -12.10 12.34
C ASP A 10 2.34 -11.25 11.91
N ALA A 11 3.51 -11.57 12.48
CA ALA A 11 4.74 -10.86 12.21
C ALA A 11 5.22 -11.00 10.75
N SER A 12 4.71 -11.99 10.01
CA SER A 12 5.00 -12.18 8.59
C SER A 12 4.22 -11.25 7.66
N TRP A 13 3.26 -10.48 8.18
CA TRP A 13 2.46 -9.56 7.37
C TRP A 13 3.28 -8.37 6.87
N SER A 14 2.96 -7.92 5.65
CA SER A 14 3.54 -6.70 5.14
C SER A 14 3.15 -5.50 6.01
N THR A 15 3.95 -4.43 5.93
CA THR A 15 3.61 -3.16 6.58
C THR A 15 2.24 -2.64 6.16
N PHE A 16 1.81 -2.92 4.92
CA PHE A 16 0.50 -2.49 4.43
C PHE A 16 -0.64 -3.24 5.12
N LEU A 17 -0.57 -4.58 5.18
CA LEU A 17 -1.56 -5.40 5.88
C LEU A 17 -1.62 -5.08 7.39
N THR A 18 -0.45 -4.92 8.02
CA THR A 18 -0.37 -4.54 9.44
C THR A 18 -1.02 -3.18 9.71
N ASN A 19 -0.83 -2.20 8.81
CA ASN A 19 -1.49 -0.90 8.92
C ASN A 19 -3.01 -1.02 8.73
N ILE A 20 -3.48 -1.77 7.72
CA ILE A 20 -4.91 -2.01 7.51
C ILE A 20 -5.54 -2.65 8.76
N ALA A 21 -4.93 -3.70 9.29
CA ALA A 21 -5.43 -4.41 10.46
C ALA A 21 -5.49 -3.52 11.70
N THR A 22 -4.47 -2.67 11.89
CA THR A 22 -4.44 -1.68 12.97
C THR A 22 -5.61 -0.69 12.84
N VAL A 23 -5.82 -0.16 11.64
CA VAL A 23 -6.93 0.75 11.32
C VAL A 23 -8.29 0.08 11.56
N VAL A 24 -8.46 -1.19 11.17
CA VAL A 24 -9.67 -1.97 11.42
C VAL A 24 -9.93 -2.06 12.93
N ILE A 25 -8.93 -2.46 13.72
CA ILE A 25 -9.05 -2.58 15.18
C ILE A 25 -9.43 -1.23 15.79
N LEU A 26 -8.80 -0.13 15.37
CA LEU A 26 -9.10 1.22 15.85
C LEU A 26 -10.54 1.64 15.53
N HIS A 27 -11.02 1.42 14.30
CA HIS A 27 -12.39 1.78 13.91
C HIS A 27 -13.44 0.95 14.66
N VAL A 28 -13.16 -0.33 14.93
CA VAL A 28 -14.03 -1.19 15.75
C VAL A 28 -14.06 -0.71 17.20
N LEU A 29 -12.91 -0.47 17.82
CA LEU A 29 -12.82 0.06 19.19
C LEU A 29 -13.52 1.41 19.32
N HIS A 30 -13.31 2.30 18.34
CA HIS A 30 -13.97 3.60 18.28
C HIS A 30 -15.49 3.45 18.16
N SER A 31 -15.98 2.54 17.31
CA SER A 31 -17.42 2.27 17.16
C SER A 31 -18.05 1.72 18.44
N ILE A 32 -17.35 0.82 19.15
CA ILE A 32 -17.78 0.30 20.46
C ILE A 32 -17.80 1.43 21.49
N TRP A 33 -16.74 2.24 21.55
CA TRP A 33 -16.63 3.38 22.45
C TRP A 33 -17.78 4.36 22.25
N MET A 34 -18.05 4.75 21.01
CA MET A 34 -19.16 5.65 20.65
C MET A 34 -20.52 5.09 21.07
N THR A 35 -20.73 3.78 20.88
CA THR A 35 -21.97 3.10 21.29
C THR A 35 -22.13 3.08 22.80
N ARG A 36 -21.05 2.83 23.55
CA ARG A 36 -21.07 2.75 25.02
C ARG A 36 -21.19 4.11 25.71
N ASN A 37 -20.57 5.14 25.15
CA ASN A 37 -20.56 6.49 25.73
C ASN A 37 -21.76 7.34 25.28
N GLY A 38 -22.75 6.73 24.62
CA GLY A 38 -23.99 7.41 24.27
C GLY A 38 -23.80 8.59 23.32
N ILE A 39 -22.67 8.66 22.59
CA ILE A 39 -22.45 9.65 21.53
C ILE A 39 -23.26 9.18 20.32
N ARG A 40 -24.58 9.36 20.48
CA ARG A 40 -25.66 9.13 19.53
C ARG A 40 -25.35 9.89 18.25
N PHE A 41 -24.90 9.21 17.22
CA PHE A 41 -25.33 9.59 15.88
C PHE A 41 -26.80 9.24 15.75
N ASN A 42 -27.66 10.15 16.20
CA ASN A 42 -29.12 10.15 16.05
C ASN A 42 -29.83 8.94 16.72
N ASN A 43 -31.11 9.08 17.06
CA ASN A 43 -31.97 8.04 17.62
C ASN A 43 -32.24 6.84 16.69
N THR A 44 -31.47 6.71 15.62
CA THR A 44 -31.51 5.57 14.71
C THR A 44 -30.83 4.39 15.39
N LYS A 45 -31.60 3.34 15.71
CA LYS A 45 -31.05 2.02 16.07
C LYS A 45 -30.03 1.63 14.99
N VAL A 46 -28.74 1.79 15.27
CA VAL A 46 -27.69 1.40 14.33
C VAL A 46 -27.72 -0.12 14.27
N THR A 47 -28.27 -0.64 13.17
CA THR A 47 -28.27 -2.08 12.93
C THR A 47 -26.82 -2.57 12.81
N ALA A 48 -26.58 -3.85 13.16
CA ALA A 48 -25.26 -4.45 12.97
C ALA A 48 -24.76 -4.31 11.52
N HIS A 49 -25.68 -4.34 10.55
CA HIS A 49 -25.40 -4.08 9.15
C HIS A 49 -24.89 -2.65 8.91
N ALA A 50 -25.57 -1.63 9.44
CA ALA A 50 -25.15 -0.23 9.30
C ALA A 50 -23.78 0.02 9.97
N ALA A 51 -23.52 -0.59 11.13
CA ALA A 51 -22.21 -0.52 11.78
C ALA A 51 -21.12 -1.18 10.93
N LYS A 52 -21.38 -2.37 10.38
CA LYS A 52 -20.47 -3.08 9.46
C LYS A 52 -20.14 -2.22 8.24
N MET A 53 -21.14 -1.61 7.61
CA MET A 53 -20.95 -0.75 6.43
C MET A 53 -20.15 0.51 6.76
N LYS A 54 -20.40 1.14 7.91
CA LYS A 54 -19.60 2.29 8.37
C LYS A 54 -18.13 1.91 8.57
N ILE A 55 -17.88 0.77 9.24
CA ILE A 55 -16.52 0.27 9.48
C ILE A 55 -15.83 -0.03 8.15
N LEU A 56 -16.48 -0.73 7.22
CA LEU A 56 -15.92 -1.01 5.89
C LEU A 56 -15.62 0.27 5.10
N THR A 57 -16.50 1.28 5.17
CA THR A 57 -16.30 2.57 4.50
C THR A 57 -15.08 3.30 5.07
N LEU A 58 -14.93 3.30 6.40
CA LEU A 58 -13.80 3.91 7.08
C LEU A 58 -12.48 3.19 6.76
N ILE A 59 -12.48 1.85 6.72
CA ILE A 59 -11.32 1.05 6.31
C ILE A 59 -10.93 1.40 4.87
N LYS A 60 -11.90 1.43 3.95
CA LYS A 60 -11.67 1.78 2.54
C LYS A 60 -11.05 3.17 2.40
N HIS A 61 -11.60 4.17 3.11
CA HIS A 61 -11.07 5.53 3.10
C HIS A 61 -9.65 5.61 3.65
N SER A 62 -9.38 4.94 4.78
CA SER A 62 -8.03 4.89 5.36
C SER A 62 -7.03 4.17 4.46
N ALA A 63 -7.43 3.10 3.77
CA ALA A 63 -6.59 2.40 2.81
C ALA A 63 -6.28 3.26 1.57
N GLN A 64 -7.25 4.05 1.09
CA GLN A 64 -7.03 5.02 0.01
C GLN A 64 -6.03 6.11 0.40
N LEU A 65 -6.13 6.64 1.63
CA LEU A 65 -5.17 7.60 2.17
C LEU A 65 -3.77 7.00 2.36
N ALA A 66 -3.70 5.70 2.70
CA ALA A 66 -2.44 5.00 2.90
C ALA A 66 -1.68 4.71 1.60
N ALA A 67 -2.29 4.92 0.42
CA ALA A 67 -1.74 4.86 -0.95
C ALA A 67 -0.39 4.13 -1.06
N ARG A 68 -0.38 2.83 -0.74
CA ARG A 68 0.80 1.96 -0.83
C ARG A 68 0.53 0.83 -1.80
N LEU A 69 1.61 0.38 -2.41
CA LEU A 69 1.64 -0.78 -3.29
C LEU A 69 1.38 -2.02 -2.43
N SER A 70 0.57 -2.94 -2.94
CA SER A 70 0.23 -4.21 -2.30
C SER A 70 0.85 -5.37 -3.08
N ALA A 71 1.26 -6.40 -2.35
CA ALA A 71 1.81 -7.61 -2.95
C ALA A 71 0.69 -8.53 -3.47
N ASP A 72 0.96 -9.32 -4.51
CA ASP A 72 -0.05 -10.21 -5.11
C ASP A 72 -0.59 -11.26 -4.13
N ALA A 73 0.21 -11.65 -3.13
CA ALA A 73 -0.22 -12.55 -2.05
C ALA A 73 -1.34 -11.95 -1.18
N GLU A 74 -1.56 -10.64 -1.23
CA GLU A 74 -2.50 -9.91 -0.37
C GLU A 74 -3.89 -9.76 -1.01
N VAL A 75 -4.02 -10.10 -2.30
CA VAL A 75 -5.24 -9.90 -3.11
C VAL A 75 -6.47 -10.49 -2.43
N GLN A 76 -6.38 -11.71 -1.89
CA GLN A 76 -7.53 -12.37 -1.26
C GLN A 76 -8.00 -11.64 0.02
N VAL A 77 -7.07 -11.08 0.79
CA VAL A 77 -7.39 -10.33 2.01
C VAL A 77 -7.99 -8.97 1.65
N LEU A 78 -7.42 -8.29 0.65
CA LEU A 78 -7.92 -7.01 0.15
C LEU A 78 -9.32 -7.14 -0.44
N GLN A 79 -9.59 -8.21 -1.20
CA GLN A 79 -10.92 -8.49 -1.75
C GLN A 79 -11.97 -8.66 -0.64
N LYS A 80 -11.66 -9.40 0.44
CA LYS A 80 -12.57 -9.56 1.59
C LYS A 80 -12.90 -8.23 2.28
N LEU A 81 -12.00 -7.25 2.19
CA LEU A 81 -12.16 -5.91 2.74
C LEU A 81 -12.70 -4.89 1.72
N PHE A 82 -13.07 -5.33 0.52
CA PHE A 82 -13.50 -4.47 -0.59
C PHE A 82 -12.46 -3.38 -0.95
N LEU A 83 -11.19 -3.71 -0.79
CA LEU A 83 -10.06 -2.86 -1.13
C LEU A 83 -9.54 -3.18 -2.54
N VAL A 84 -9.07 -2.15 -3.24
CA VAL A 84 -8.47 -2.29 -4.56
C VAL A 84 -7.02 -2.74 -4.41
N HIS A 85 -6.66 -3.84 -5.08
CA HIS A 85 -5.26 -4.26 -5.20
C HIS A 85 -4.49 -3.28 -6.08
N ARG A 86 -3.35 -2.80 -5.62
CA ARG A 86 -2.46 -1.90 -6.36
C ARG A 86 -1.08 -2.54 -6.46
N PRO A 87 -0.78 -3.31 -7.52
CA PRO A 87 0.47 -4.05 -7.60
C PRO A 87 1.68 -3.12 -7.65
N THR A 88 2.76 -3.55 -7.00
CA THR A 88 4.09 -2.94 -7.14
C THR A 88 4.51 -2.96 -8.61
N PRO A 89 4.96 -1.84 -9.21
CA PRO A 89 5.40 -1.84 -10.60
C PRO A 89 6.60 -2.78 -10.74
N THR A 90 6.53 -3.66 -11.73
CA THR A 90 7.64 -4.57 -12.05
C THR A 90 8.83 -3.76 -12.54
N ILE A 91 9.94 -3.79 -11.78
CA ILE A 91 11.19 -3.15 -12.20
C ILE A 91 11.75 -3.97 -13.35
N THR A 92 11.68 -3.42 -14.57
CA THR A 92 12.35 -4.01 -15.73
C THR A 92 13.78 -3.49 -15.78
N VAL A 93 14.74 -4.27 -15.27
CA VAL A 93 16.17 -3.96 -15.44
C VAL A 93 16.55 -4.32 -16.87
N LYS A 94 16.71 -3.31 -17.73
CA LYS A 94 17.30 -3.50 -19.06
C LYS A 94 18.81 -3.39 -18.95
N MET A 95 19.53 -4.46 -19.29
CA MET A 95 20.96 -4.38 -19.54
C MET A 95 21.19 -3.49 -20.77
N VAL A 96 21.93 -2.39 -20.59
CA VAL A 96 22.36 -1.54 -21.71
C VAL A 96 23.84 -1.85 -21.96
N LEU A 97 24.14 -2.44 -23.10
CA LEU A 97 25.51 -2.63 -23.56
C LEU A 97 25.99 -1.31 -24.17
N TRP A 98 26.76 -0.56 -23.41
CA TRP A 98 27.44 0.63 -23.94
C TRP A 98 28.57 0.19 -24.88
N LYS A 99 28.42 0.47 -26.18
CA LYS A 99 29.53 0.40 -27.13
C LYS A 99 30.36 1.69 -27.00
N SER A 100 31.67 1.56 -26.80
CA SER A 100 32.57 2.71 -26.85
C SER A 100 32.49 3.35 -28.24
N PRO A 101 32.44 4.69 -28.35
CA PRO A 101 32.65 5.36 -29.62
C PRO A 101 34.00 4.94 -30.17
N ILE A 102 34.02 4.45 -31.41
CA ILE A 102 35.26 4.29 -32.15
C ILE A 102 35.61 5.69 -32.63
N ILE A 103 36.58 6.32 -31.96
CA ILE A 103 37.21 7.53 -32.48
C ILE A 103 38.06 7.04 -33.65
N GLY A 104 37.54 7.22 -34.87
CA GLY A 104 38.32 7.03 -36.07
C GLY A 104 39.42 8.08 -36.07
N LEU A 105 40.64 7.67 -35.71
CA LEU A 105 41.81 8.38 -36.18
C LEU A 105 41.88 8.11 -37.67
N ASP A 106 41.42 9.09 -38.44
CA ASP A 106 41.63 9.12 -39.88
C ASP A 106 43.15 9.14 -40.09
N GLU A 107 43.72 8.07 -40.63
CA GLU A 107 45.15 7.90 -40.96
C GLU A 107 45.56 8.81 -42.14
N GLY A 108 45.08 10.06 -42.16
CA GLY A 108 45.30 11.03 -43.24
C GLY A 108 45.89 12.37 -42.80
N GLU A 109 46.08 12.63 -41.50
CA GLU A 109 46.45 13.97 -41.01
C GLU A 109 47.87 14.09 -40.43
N TYR A 110 48.76 13.12 -40.70
CA TYR A 110 50.19 13.24 -40.36
C TYR A 110 51.06 13.87 -41.47
N GLU A 111 50.55 14.01 -42.71
CA GLU A 111 51.32 14.62 -43.82
C GLU A 111 51.21 16.16 -43.95
N ARG A 112 50.37 16.83 -43.14
CA ARG A 112 50.20 18.30 -43.24
C ARG A 112 51.04 19.13 -42.28
N LEU A 113 51.80 18.52 -41.38
CA LEU A 113 52.65 19.23 -40.41
C LEU A 113 54.16 19.10 -40.68
N SER A 114 54.54 18.53 -41.83
CA SER A 114 55.95 18.33 -42.23
C SER A 114 56.39 19.09 -43.49
N ASN A 115 55.65 20.11 -43.94
CA ASN A 115 56.08 21.03 -45.00
C ASN A 115 55.96 22.49 -44.55
#